data_AF-A0A7V9G977-F1
#
_entry.id   AF-A0A7V9G977-F1
#
_cell.length_a   1.000
_cell.length_b   1.000
_cell.length_c   1.000
_cell.angle_alpha   90.00
_cell.angle_beta   90.00
_cell.angle_gamma   90.00
#
_symmetry.space_group_name_H-M   'P 1'
#
loop_
_entity.id
_entity.type
_entity.pdbx_description
1 polymer ?
#
loop_
_entity_poly.entity_id
_entity_poly.type
_entity_poly.pdbx_seq_one_letter_code
_entity_poly.pdbx_strand_id
1 'polypeptide(L)'
;MSAAASLNPPPVSADISGRALPGSDTDVRLMERIRDGDQDAVITLVERFQNELVGFFYHQCWDQLVAEELAQDVFVNVYRSRSRYQATAKVRTYLYRIAHNLWIDHLRRQKRHLSIDAEFGEQSMRLVDVLKAPDAPEDTSGRDHQVRTRIHEALENLPEGQREVFVLANNHGMKYQEIAAILHIPEGTVKSRMHNAVRALRDELTDLIEP
;
A
#
# COMPACT_ATOMS: atom_id res chain seq x y z
N MET A 1 -18.82 -17.89 -14.85
CA MET A 1 -18.95 -18.22 -13.42
C MET A 1 -17.56 -18.29 -12.81
N SER A 2 -17.01 -17.16 -12.35
CA SER A 2 -15.66 -17.08 -11.80
C SER A 2 -15.71 -17.20 -10.28
N ALA A 3 -14.93 -18.13 -9.73
CA ALA A 3 -14.89 -18.44 -8.31
C ALA A 3 -14.37 -17.24 -7.51
N ALA A 4 -15.25 -16.65 -6.69
CA ALA A 4 -14.86 -15.72 -5.63
C ALA A 4 -14.03 -16.52 -4.62
N ALA A 5 -12.70 -16.48 -4.78
CA ALA A 5 -11.77 -16.98 -3.77
C ALA A 5 -12.03 -16.16 -2.50
N SER A 6 -12.64 -16.82 -1.52
CA SER A 6 -12.90 -16.28 -0.19
C SER A 6 -11.56 -15.97 0.46
N LEU A 7 -11.07 -14.73 0.30
CA LEU A 7 -9.88 -14.20 0.96
C LEU A 7 -10.18 -14.02 2.45
N ASN A 8 -10.16 -15.13 3.18
CA ASN A 8 -10.16 -15.11 4.64
C ASN A 8 -8.69 -15.16 5.07
N PRO A 9 -8.09 -14.04 5.50
CA PRO A 9 -6.74 -14.09 6.04
C PRO A 9 -6.73 -14.99 7.30
N PRO A 10 -5.75 -15.90 7.49
CA PRO A 10 -5.60 -16.65 8.71
C PRO A 10 -5.35 -15.68 9.89
N PRO A 11 -5.74 -16.06 11.11
CA PRO A 11 -5.61 -15.22 12.29
C PRO A 11 -4.13 -14.94 12.56
N VAL A 12 -3.74 -13.67 12.53
CA VAL A 12 -2.40 -13.21 12.92
C VAL A 12 -2.53 -12.68 14.34
N SER A 13 -2.02 -13.40 15.32
CA SER A 13 -1.99 -12.94 16.71
C SER A 13 -1.05 -11.75 16.86
N ALA A 14 -1.58 -10.55 17.12
CA ALA A 14 -0.77 -9.38 17.47
C ALA A 14 -1.44 -8.53 18.57
N ASP A 15 -0.64 -8.21 19.58
CA ASP A 15 -0.93 -7.39 20.74
C ASP A 15 -1.58 -6.03 20.37
N ILE A 16 -2.74 -5.78 20.97
CA ILE A 16 -3.76 -4.79 20.55
C ILE A 16 -3.53 -3.40 21.16
N SER A 17 -2.35 -3.16 21.72
CA SER A 17 -2.08 -2.01 22.58
C SER A 17 -1.72 -0.72 21.80
N GLY A 18 -2.69 -0.10 21.12
CA GLY A 18 -2.58 1.24 20.54
C GLY A 18 -3.40 2.27 21.33
N ARG A 19 -2.74 3.25 21.97
CA ARG A 19 -3.36 4.27 22.83
C ARG A 19 -4.25 5.23 22.01
N ALA A 20 -5.57 5.15 22.18
CA ALA A 20 -6.54 6.07 21.59
C ALA A 20 -6.64 7.40 22.35
N LEU A 21 -6.81 8.50 21.61
CA LEU A 21 -7.15 9.82 22.14
C LEU A 21 -8.64 9.85 22.55
N PRO A 22 -9.02 10.53 23.64
CA PRO A 22 -10.42 10.65 24.05
C PRO A 22 -11.22 11.44 22.99
N GLY A 23 -12.12 10.75 22.29
CA GLY A 23 -12.96 11.32 21.22
C GLY A 23 -12.79 10.68 19.85
N SER A 24 -11.71 9.92 19.60
CA SER A 24 -11.56 9.14 18.36
C SER A 24 -12.11 7.72 18.54
N ASP A 25 -13.06 7.30 17.73
CA ASP A 25 -13.41 5.88 17.64
C ASP A 25 -12.14 5.10 17.25
N THR A 26 -11.81 4.08 18.05
CA THR A 26 -10.72 3.14 17.73
C THR A 26 -11.03 2.47 16.40
N ASP A 27 -10.03 2.17 15.58
CA ASP A 27 -10.25 1.52 14.27
C ASP A 27 -11.07 0.22 14.41
N VAL A 28 -10.89 -0.52 15.50
CA VAL A 28 -11.65 -1.75 15.78
C VAL A 28 -13.15 -1.46 15.90
N ARG A 29 -13.55 -0.49 16.73
CA ARG A 29 -14.96 -0.08 16.86
C ARG A 29 -15.54 0.43 15.54
N LEU A 30 -14.73 1.15 14.75
CA LEU A 30 -15.13 1.60 13.43
C LEU A 30 -15.47 0.40 12.52
N MET A 31 -14.61 -0.62 12.50
CA MET A 31 -14.84 -1.84 11.73
C MET A 31 -16.01 -2.69 12.25
N GLU A 32 -16.27 -2.69 13.56
CA GLU A 32 -17.44 -3.35 14.15
C GLU A 32 -18.75 -2.67 13.70
N ARG A 33 -18.79 -1.33 13.67
CA ARG A 33 -19.93 -0.58 13.14
C ARG A 33 -20.16 -0.87 11.66
N ILE A 34 -19.09 -0.94 10.86
CA ILE A 34 -19.17 -1.33 9.45
C ILE A 34 -19.75 -2.74 9.33
N ARG A 35 -19.27 -3.71 10.13
CA ARG A 35 -19.82 -5.08 10.16
C ARG A 35 -21.33 -5.08 10.40
N ASP A 36 -21.80 -4.22 11.29
CA ASP A 36 -23.20 -4.13 11.70
C ASP A 36 -24.06 -3.29 10.71
N GLY A 37 -23.45 -2.74 9.64
CA GLY A 37 -24.14 -2.09 8.52
C GLY A 37 -24.19 -0.57 8.58
N ASP A 38 -23.45 0.06 9.48
CA ASP A 38 -23.34 1.52 9.59
C ASP A 38 -22.61 2.11 8.37
N GLN A 39 -23.32 2.89 7.56
CA GLN A 39 -22.77 3.50 6.35
C GLN A 39 -21.83 4.68 6.66
N ASP A 40 -22.10 5.43 7.72
CA ASP A 40 -21.26 6.57 8.11
C ASP A 40 -19.87 6.08 8.57
N ALA A 41 -19.84 4.90 9.22
CA ALA A 41 -18.59 4.25 9.59
C ALA A 41 -17.71 3.89 8.37
N VAL A 42 -18.32 3.57 7.22
CA VAL A 42 -17.56 3.33 5.97
C VAL A 42 -16.93 4.62 5.48
N ILE A 43 -17.67 5.74 5.51
CA ILE A 43 -17.16 7.05 5.08
C ILE A 43 -15.96 7.44 5.95
N THR A 44 -16.07 7.32 7.27
CA THR A 44 -14.97 7.61 8.20
C THR A 44 -13.75 6.70 7.95
N LEU A 45 -13.95 5.44 7.55
CA LEU A 45 -12.84 4.54 7.20
C LEU A 45 -12.13 5.02 5.92
N VAL A 46 -12.89 5.43 4.91
CA VAL A 46 -12.35 5.96 3.65
C VAL A 46 -11.53 7.21 3.92
N GLU A 47 -12.12 8.20 4.61
CA GLU A 47 -11.43 9.45 4.97
C GLU A 47 -10.12 9.20 5.73
N ARG A 48 -10.08 8.20 6.60
CA ARG A 48 -8.91 7.90 7.44
C ARG A 48 -7.78 7.19 6.69
N PHE A 49 -8.09 6.37 5.69
CA PHE A 49 -7.08 5.48 5.06
C PHE A 49 -6.88 5.69 3.56
N GLN A 50 -7.71 6.49 2.88
CA GLN A 50 -7.63 6.64 1.41
C GLN A 50 -6.24 7.14 0.97
N ASN A 51 -5.70 8.19 1.58
CA ASN A 51 -4.42 8.76 1.18
C ASN A 51 -3.27 7.76 1.44
N GLU A 52 -3.31 7.04 2.57
CA GLU A 52 -2.32 6.01 2.91
C GLU A 52 -2.30 4.87 1.87
N LEU A 53 -3.48 4.44 1.41
CA LEU A 53 -3.63 3.37 0.43
C LEU A 53 -3.29 3.82 -0.99
N VAL A 54 -3.75 5.00 -1.41
CA VAL A 54 -3.37 5.59 -2.70
C VAL A 54 -1.86 5.77 -2.77
N GLY A 55 -1.25 6.33 -1.72
CA GLY A 55 0.20 6.44 -1.63
C GLY A 55 0.89 5.09 -1.75
N PHE A 56 0.40 4.05 -1.05
CA PHE A 56 0.98 2.71 -1.17
C PHE A 56 0.95 2.18 -2.61
N PHE A 57 -0.20 2.23 -3.29
CA PHE A 57 -0.30 1.74 -4.67
C PHE A 57 0.48 2.60 -5.64
N TYR A 58 0.48 3.92 -5.47
CA TYR A 58 1.21 4.86 -6.32
C TYR A 58 2.70 4.54 -6.36
N HIS A 59 3.32 4.22 -5.23
CA HIS A 59 4.73 3.81 -5.23
C HIS A 59 4.97 2.47 -5.94
N GLN A 60 3.94 1.63 -6.14
CA GLN A 60 4.10 0.37 -6.88
C GLN A 60 3.91 0.54 -8.39
N CYS A 61 2.88 1.28 -8.82
CA CYS A 61 2.52 1.41 -10.23
C CYS A 61 2.95 2.71 -10.90
N TRP A 62 3.25 3.75 -10.13
CA TRP A 62 3.55 5.11 -10.60
C TRP A 62 2.45 5.71 -11.50
N ASP A 63 1.22 5.24 -11.30
CA ASP A 63 0.03 5.67 -12.03
C ASP A 63 -1.04 6.06 -11.00
N GLN A 64 -1.36 7.34 -10.94
CA GLN A 64 -2.31 7.89 -9.97
C GLN A 64 -3.72 7.31 -10.14
N LEU A 65 -4.16 7.12 -11.39
CA LEU A 65 -5.50 6.63 -11.68
C LEU A 65 -5.63 5.17 -11.24
N VAL A 66 -4.63 4.34 -11.55
CA VAL A 66 -4.58 2.94 -11.10
C VAL A 66 -4.48 2.86 -9.58
N ALA A 67 -3.71 3.74 -8.94
CA ALA A 67 -3.57 3.77 -7.49
C ALA A 67 -4.89 4.10 -6.79
N GLU A 68 -5.63 5.10 -7.29
CA GLU A 68 -6.95 5.48 -6.79
C GLU A 68 -7.99 4.36 -6.98
N GLU A 69 -8.00 3.72 -8.16
CA GLU A 69 -8.88 2.58 -8.43
C GLU A 69 -8.64 1.42 -7.46
N LEU A 70 -7.36 1.04 -7.28
CA LEU A 70 -7.00 -0.05 -6.37
C LEU A 70 -7.30 0.29 -4.91
N ALA A 71 -7.07 1.54 -4.49
CA ALA A 71 -7.43 2.00 -3.14
C ALA A 71 -8.95 1.94 -2.90
N GLN A 72 -9.75 2.34 -3.88
CA GLN A 72 -11.20 2.20 -3.81
C GLN A 72 -11.63 0.73 -3.70
N ASP A 73 -11.02 -0.16 -4.47
CA ASP A 73 -11.28 -1.60 -4.44
C ASP A 73 -10.98 -2.22 -3.06
N VAL A 74 -10.02 -1.68 -2.30
CA VAL A 74 -9.80 -2.10 -0.90
C VAL A 74 -11.06 -1.88 -0.07
N PHE A 75 -11.62 -0.67 -0.08
CA PHE A 75 -12.82 -0.34 0.70
C PHE A 75 -14.06 -1.11 0.22
N VAL A 76 -14.19 -1.33 -1.08
CA VAL A 76 -15.25 -2.18 -1.65
C VAL A 76 -15.13 -3.61 -1.12
N ASN A 77 -13.91 -4.17 -1.08
CA ASN A 77 -13.68 -5.51 -0.52
C ASN A 77 -13.98 -5.57 0.98
N VAL A 78 -13.58 -4.55 1.75
CA VAL A 78 -13.94 -4.43 3.16
C VAL A 78 -15.44 -4.45 3.34
N TYR A 79 -16.19 -3.62 2.62
CA TYR A 79 -17.64 -3.57 2.74
C TYR A 79 -18.32 -4.87 2.30
N ARG A 80 -17.86 -5.51 1.22
CA ARG A 80 -18.39 -6.80 0.76
C ARG A 80 -18.15 -7.94 1.76
N SER A 81 -17.01 -7.92 2.46
CA SER A 81 -16.60 -8.96 3.41
C SER A 81 -16.90 -8.62 4.88
N ARG A 82 -17.50 -7.45 5.15
CA ARG A 82 -17.68 -6.88 6.49
C ARG A 82 -18.29 -7.84 7.52
N SER A 83 -19.27 -8.65 7.12
CA SER A 83 -19.94 -9.61 8.01
C SER A 83 -19.02 -10.69 8.59
N ARG A 84 -17.85 -10.91 7.96
CA ARG A 84 -16.83 -11.87 8.37
C ARG A 84 -15.67 -11.23 9.12
N TYR A 85 -15.68 -9.91 9.31
CA TYR A 85 -14.60 -9.21 9.99
C TYR A 85 -14.44 -9.71 11.43
N GLN A 86 -13.18 -9.97 11.81
CA GLN A 86 -12.76 -10.30 13.17
C GLN A 86 -11.51 -9.51 13.52
N ALA A 87 -11.50 -8.90 14.71
CA ALA A 87 -10.40 -8.08 15.22
C ALA A 87 -9.22 -8.96 15.70
N THR A 88 -8.59 -9.67 14.77
CA THR A 88 -7.43 -10.54 15.06
C THR A 88 -6.10 -9.80 14.96
N ALA A 89 -6.05 -8.75 14.13
CA ALA A 89 -4.89 -7.87 13.94
C ALA A 89 -5.36 -6.41 13.90
N LYS A 90 -4.39 -5.48 13.89
CA LYS A 90 -4.69 -4.06 13.66
C LYS A 90 -5.43 -3.88 12.34
N VAL A 91 -6.39 -2.96 12.31
CA VAL A 91 -7.18 -2.65 11.10
C VAL A 91 -6.29 -2.25 9.93
N ARG A 92 -5.27 -1.41 10.18
CA ARG A 92 -4.28 -1.06 9.17
C ARG A 92 -3.63 -2.32 8.54
N THR A 93 -3.17 -3.27 9.34
CA THR A 93 -2.61 -4.55 8.84
C THR A 93 -3.61 -5.33 7.98
N TYR A 94 -4.88 -5.35 8.39
CA TYR A 94 -5.96 -5.97 7.62
C TYR A 94 -6.19 -5.28 6.26
N LEU A 95 -6.24 -3.95 6.23
CA LEU A 95 -6.40 -3.17 5.00
C LEU A 95 -5.24 -3.38 4.02
N TYR A 96 -4.01 -3.27 4.50
CA TYR A 96 -2.82 -3.44 3.66
C TYR A 96 -2.67 -4.87 3.14
N ARG A 97 -3.22 -5.85 3.85
CA ARG A 97 -3.28 -7.21 3.35
C ARG A 97 -4.26 -7.37 2.19
N ILE A 98 -5.42 -6.72 2.25
CA ILE A 98 -6.33 -6.64 1.10
C ILE A 98 -5.62 -5.91 -0.05
N ALA A 99 -4.96 -4.79 0.24
CA ALA A 99 -4.25 -3.99 -0.74
C ALA A 99 -3.17 -4.78 -1.48
N HIS A 100 -2.30 -5.50 -0.76
CA HIS A 100 -1.27 -6.35 -1.36
C HIS A 100 -1.88 -7.44 -2.25
N ASN A 101 -2.97 -8.10 -1.83
CA ASN A 101 -3.63 -9.09 -2.67
C ASN A 101 -4.17 -8.48 -3.98
N LEU A 102 -4.78 -7.29 -3.90
CA LEU A 102 -5.26 -6.56 -5.08
C LEU A 102 -4.11 -6.17 -6.01
N TRP A 103 -2.96 -5.77 -5.46
CA TRP A 103 -1.75 -5.47 -6.22
C TRP A 103 -1.23 -6.71 -6.98
N ILE A 104 -1.09 -7.85 -6.28
CA ILE A 104 -0.67 -9.10 -6.91
C ILE A 104 -1.66 -9.54 -8.00
N ASP A 105 -2.96 -9.38 -7.77
CA ASP A 105 -3.99 -9.68 -8.78
C ASP A 105 -3.95 -8.73 -9.98
N HIS A 106 -3.62 -7.45 -9.77
CA HIS A 106 -3.39 -6.47 -10.82
C HIS A 106 -2.19 -6.85 -11.69
N LEU A 107 -1.03 -7.15 -11.08
CA LEU A 107 0.16 -7.59 -11.79
C LEU A 107 -0.05 -8.88 -12.59
N ARG A 108 -0.76 -9.84 -11.98
CA ARG A 108 -1.12 -11.11 -12.63
C ARG A 108 -2.03 -10.88 -13.83
N ARG A 109 -2.91 -9.87 -13.81
CA ARG A 109 -3.73 -9.45 -14.96
C ARG A 109 -2.87 -8.81 -16.04
N GLN A 110 -2.05 -7.82 -15.71
CA GLN A 110 -1.17 -7.14 -16.67
C GLN A 110 -0.25 -8.12 -17.42
N LYS A 111 0.39 -9.06 -16.71
CA LYS A 111 1.27 -10.05 -17.35
C LYS A 111 0.52 -10.95 -18.35
N ARG A 112 -0.74 -11.27 -18.11
CA ARG A 112 -1.56 -12.03 -19.07
C ARG A 112 -1.89 -11.21 -20.31
N HIS A 113 -2.19 -9.92 -20.16
CA HIS A 113 -2.42 -9.02 -21.29
C HIS A 113 -1.15 -8.88 -22.14
N LEU A 114 0.01 -8.63 -21.50
CA LEU A 114 1.30 -8.57 -22.21
C LEU A 114 1.67 -9.88 -22.93
N SER A 115 1.29 -11.04 -22.39
CA SER A 115 1.52 -12.33 -23.03
C SER A 115 0.61 -12.58 -24.25
N ILE A 116 -0.56 -11.92 -24.30
CA ILE A 116 -1.50 -11.98 -25.44
C ILE A 116 -1.08 -10.94 -26.50
N ASP A 117 -0.70 -9.75 -26.07
CA ASP A 117 -0.23 -8.67 -26.95
C ASP A 117 1.16 -8.95 -27.54
N ALA A 118 1.97 -9.82 -26.91
CA ALA A 118 3.22 -10.31 -27.51
C ALA A 118 3.00 -11.20 -28.76
N GLU A 119 1.80 -11.75 -28.97
CA GLU A 119 1.41 -12.44 -30.22
C GLU A 119 0.88 -11.48 -31.29
N PHE A 120 0.49 -10.25 -30.91
CA PHE A 120 0.05 -9.18 -31.81
C PHE A 120 0.86 -7.93 -31.51
N GLY A 121 2.10 -7.92 -32.02
CA GLY A 121 3.09 -6.92 -31.64
C GLY A 121 2.60 -5.48 -31.82
N GLU A 122 2.61 -4.73 -30.74
CA GLU A 122 2.95 -3.31 -30.78
C GLU A 122 3.37 -2.79 -29.40
N GLN A 123 4.33 -1.87 -29.47
CA GLN A 123 4.95 -1.16 -28.34
C GLN A 123 3.91 -0.31 -27.62
N SER A 124 3.86 -0.38 -26.29
CA SER A 124 3.15 0.64 -25.50
C SER A 124 4.16 1.50 -24.75
N MET A 125 4.22 2.75 -25.18
CA MET A 125 4.99 3.85 -24.62
C MET A 125 4.61 4.05 -23.15
N ARG A 126 5.63 4.15 -22.28
CA ARG A 126 5.44 4.69 -20.94
C ARG A 126 5.20 6.19 -21.07
N LEU A 127 3.95 6.60 -20.92
CA LEU A 127 3.57 8.00 -20.77
C LEU A 127 3.83 8.37 -19.31
N VAL A 128 4.98 8.99 -19.06
CA VAL A 128 5.31 9.61 -17.78
C VAL A 128 4.57 10.93 -17.76
N ASP A 129 3.59 11.11 -16.85
CA ASP A 129 3.19 12.45 -16.41
C ASP A 129 2.33 12.45 -15.14
N VAL A 130 2.59 13.49 -14.34
CA VAL A 130 1.87 14.03 -13.18
C VAL A 130 2.27 13.51 -11.80
N LEU A 131 3.28 14.20 -11.26
CA LEU A 131 3.57 14.30 -9.83
C LEU A 131 2.38 14.92 -9.08
N LYS A 132 1.82 14.17 -8.13
CA LYS A 132 1.46 14.62 -6.78
C LYS A 132 1.05 13.38 -5.97
N ALA A 133 1.97 12.88 -5.14
CA ALA A 133 1.54 12.05 -4.02
C ALA A 133 0.57 12.90 -3.17
N PRO A 134 -0.63 12.40 -2.82
CA PRO A 134 -1.51 13.13 -1.93
C PRO A 134 -0.90 13.11 -0.53
N ASP A 135 -0.33 14.25 -0.13
CA ASP A 135 0.10 14.69 1.22
C ASP A 135 1.50 15.32 1.26
N ALA A 136 1.75 16.29 0.38
CA ALA A 136 2.81 17.28 0.61
C ALA A 136 2.18 18.68 0.78
N PRO A 137 2.46 19.41 1.87
CA PRO A 137 2.08 20.82 1.96
C PRO A 137 2.65 21.57 0.74
N GLU A 138 1.85 22.47 0.17
CA GLU A 138 2.27 23.44 -0.85
C GLU A 138 3.32 24.38 -0.25
N ASP A 139 4.56 23.89 -0.16
CA ASP A 139 5.73 24.74 -0.03
C ASP A 139 6.64 24.43 -1.23
N THR A 140 6.50 25.25 -2.25
CA THR A 140 7.15 25.13 -3.56
C THR A 140 8.42 25.96 -3.59
N SER A 141 9.42 25.51 -2.83
CA SER A 141 10.81 25.85 -3.13
C SER A 141 11.34 24.87 -4.20
N GLY A 142 12.00 25.37 -5.26
CA GLY A 142 12.46 24.52 -6.37
C GLY A 142 13.41 23.38 -5.96
N ARG A 143 14.06 23.53 -4.80
CA ARG A 143 14.95 22.52 -4.21
C ARG A 143 14.17 21.33 -3.61
N ASP A 144 13.02 21.57 -2.97
CA ASP A 144 12.19 20.49 -2.42
C ASP A 144 11.56 19.63 -3.51
N HIS A 145 11.20 20.25 -4.64
CA HIS A 145 10.72 19.51 -5.81
C HIS A 145 11.80 18.58 -6.36
N GLN A 146 13.02 19.08 -6.56
CA GLN A 146 14.12 18.29 -7.10
C GLN A 146 14.50 17.11 -6.18
N VAL A 147 14.50 17.33 -4.86
CA VAL A 147 14.73 16.26 -3.87
C VAL A 147 13.62 15.21 -3.93
N ARG A 148 12.35 15.62 -4.01
CA ARG A 148 11.21 14.68 -4.14
C ARG A 148 11.29 13.85 -5.41
N THR A 149 11.64 14.46 -6.55
CA THR A 149 11.81 13.74 -7.82
C THR A 149 12.93 12.70 -7.73
N ARG A 150 14.08 13.06 -7.15
CA ARG A 150 15.20 12.12 -6.95
C ARG A 150 14.81 10.94 -6.05
N ILE A 151 14.08 11.20 -4.95
CA ILE A 151 13.59 10.13 -4.06
C ILE A 151 12.63 9.21 -4.81
N HIS A 152 11.74 9.78 -5.63
CA HIS A 152 10.82 9.01 -6.45
C HIS A 152 11.57 8.10 -7.43
N GLU A 153 12.52 8.65 -8.21
CA GLU A 153 13.33 7.89 -9.16
C GLU A 153 14.08 6.75 -8.47
N ALA A 154 14.69 7.01 -7.30
CA ALA A 154 15.40 5.99 -6.55
C ALA A 154 14.48 4.87 -6.05
N LEU A 155 13.25 5.21 -5.63
CA LEU A 155 12.25 4.21 -5.28
C LEU A 155 11.81 3.41 -6.50
N GLU A 156 11.66 4.03 -7.68
CA GLU A 156 11.31 3.35 -8.92
C GLU A 156 12.37 2.32 -9.33
N ASN A 157 13.65 2.63 -9.09
CA ASN A 157 14.76 1.74 -9.41
C ASN A 157 14.86 0.53 -8.46
N LEU A 158 14.20 0.56 -7.29
CA LEU A 158 14.18 -0.59 -6.39
C LEU A 158 13.43 -1.77 -7.00
N PRO A 159 13.93 -3.01 -6.81
CA PRO A 159 13.15 -4.21 -7.06
C PRO A 159 11.83 -4.17 -6.26
N GLU A 160 10.74 -4.58 -6.90
CA GLU A 160 9.36 -4.49 -6.36
C GLU A 160 9.25 -4.94 -4.90
N GLY A 161 9.74 -6.14 -4.57
CA GLY A 161 9.65 -6.65 -3.20
C GLY A 161 10.47 -5.85 -2.17
N GLN A 162 11.52 -5.14 -2.59
CA GLN A 162 12.26 -4.22 -1.72
C GLN A 162 11.48 -2.91 -1.52
N ARG A 163 10.88 -2.39 -2.60
CA ARG A 163 10.03 -1.20 -2.58
C ARG A 163 8.80 -1.40 -1.69
N GLU A 164 8.08 -2.52 -1.83
CA GLU A 164 6.94 -2.87 -0.97
C GLU A 164 7.30 -2.84 0.52
N VAL A 165 8.41 -3.50 0.89
CA VAL A 165 8.87 -3.54 2.29
C VAL A 165 9.25 -2.14 2.79
N PHE A 166 9.94 -1.36 1.96
CA PHE A 166 10.35 0.00 2.31
C PHE A 166 9.14 0.91 2.54
N VAL A 167 8.19 0.95 1.60
CA VAL A 167 6.98 1.78 1.67
C VAL A 167 6.12 1.39 2.88
N LEU A 168 5.91 0.09 3.12
CA LEU A 168 5.12 -0.39 4.28
C LEU A 168 5.75 -0.02 5.62
N ALA A 169 7.08 -0.07 5.74
CA ALA A 169 7.74 0.33 6.98
C ALA A 169 7.76 1.85 7.18
N ASN A 170 7.99 2.61 6.10
CA ASN A 170 8.15 4.06 6.17
C ASN A 170 6.81 4.79 6.37
N ASN A 171 5.70 4.27 5.83
CA ASN A 171 4.43 4.99 5.91
C ASN A 171 3.97 5.20 7.37
N HIS A 172 4.11 4.23 8.28
CA HIS A 172 3.60 4.40 9.66
C HIS A 172 4.35 3.61 10.75
N GLY A 173 5.62 3.23 10.53
CA GLY A 173 6.40 2.49 11.52
C GLY A 173 5.87 1.06 11.76
N MET A 174 5.34 0.41 10.72
CA MET A 174 4.91 -0.99 10.82
C MET A 174 6.08 -1.87 11.23
N LYS A 175 5.83 -2.78 12.18
CA LYS A 175 6.83 -3.75 12.61
C LYS A 175 7.05 -4.78 11.51
N TYR A 176 8.26 -5.33 11.42
CA TYR A 176 8.58 -6.34 10.40
C TYR A 176 7.68 -7.57 10.46
N GLN A 177 7.16 -7.92 11.64
CA GLN A 177 6.17 -8.99 11.80
C GLN A 177 4.84 -8.68 11.11
N GLU A 178 4.39 -7.42 11.17
CA GLU A 178 3.17 -6.98 10.49
C GLU A 178 3.36 -6.98 8.97
N ILE A 179 4.52 -6.51 8.50
CA ILE A 179 4.89 -6.53 7.08
C ILE A 179 4.99 -7.96 6.55
N ALA A 180 5.61 -8.87 7.32
CA ALA A 180 5.69 -10.29 6.99
C ALA A 180 4.30 -10.92 6.81
N ALA A 181 3.36 -10.56 7.69
CA ALA A 181 1.98 -11.02 7.63
C ALA A 181 1.19 -10.44 6.44
N ILE A 182 1.47 -9.20 6.05
CA ILE A 182 0.86 -8.55 4.87
C ILE A 182 1.36 -9.21 3.58
N LEU A 183 2.69 -9.34 3.45
CA LEU A 183 3.35 -9.79 2.22
C LEU A 183 3.48 -11.30 2.08
N HIS A 184 3.03 -12.08 3.06
CA HIS A 184 3.14 -13.55 3.06
C HIS A 184 4.59 -14.07 2.90
N ILE A 185 5.54 -13.41 3.55
CA ILE A 185 6.96 -13.79 3.53
C ILE A 185 7.53 -13.92 4.95
N PRO A 186 8.61 -14.70 5.15
CA PRO A 186 9.28 -14.76 6.45
C PRO A 186 9.78 -13.38 6.92
N GLU A 187 9.75 -13.13 8.24
CA GLU A 187 10.29 -11.89 8.83
C GLU A 187 11.78 -11.68 8.48
N GLY A 188 12.55 -12.78 8.36
CA GLY A 188 13.93 -12.73 7.88
C GLY A 188 14.06 -12.16 6.46
N THR A 189 13.10 -12.48 5.58
CA THR A 189 13.04 -11.94 4.21
C THR A 189 12.66 -10.46 4.22
N VAL A 190 11.78 -10.03 5.13
CA VAL A 190 11.48 -8.59 5.35
C VAL A 190 12.76 -7.85 5.74
N LYS A 191 13.52 -8.38 6.71
CA LYS A 191 14.81 -7.79 7.15
C LYS A 191 15.80 -7.65 6.01
N SER A 192 16.01 -8.71 5.22
CA SER A 192 16.96 -8.67 4.10
C SER A 192 16.51 -7.70 3.00
N ARG A 193 15.21 -7.68 2.67
CA ARG A 193 14.65 -6.75 1.67
C ARG A 193 14.78 -5.30 2.12
N MET A 194 14.47 -5.01 3.38
CA MET A 194 14.65 -3.68 3.95
C MET A 194 16.10 -3.23 3.94
N HIS A 195 17.03 -4.08 4.38
CA HIS A 195 18.45 -3.77 4.38
C HIS A 195 18.94 -3.42 2.96
N ASN A 196 18.55 -4.20 1.96
CA ASN A 196 18.94 -3.96 0.57
C ASN A 196 18.28 -2.70 0.00
N ALA A 197 17.02 -2.43 0.33
CA ALA A 197 16.33 -1.20 -0.07
C ALA A 197 17.06 0.04 0.47
N VAL A 198 17.32 0.08 1.78
CA VAL A 198 18.00 1.20 2.43
C VAL A 198 19.41 1.41 1.87
N ARG A 199 20.14 0.32 1.60
CA ARG A 199 21.47 0.40 0.98
C ARG A 199 21.39 1.02 -0.41
N ALA A 200 20.52 0.50 -1.29
CA ALA A 200 20.37 1.02 -2.65
C ALA A 200 19.95 2.49 -2.65
N LEU A 201 18.96 2.87 -1.84
CA LEU A 201 18.53 4.26 -1.72
C LEU A 201 19.63 5.18 -1.17
N ARG A 202 20.43 4.71 -0.20
CA ARG A 202 21.57 5.48 0.29
C ARG A 202 22.59 5.70 -0.83
N ASP A 203 22.98 4.64 -1.52
CA ASP A 203 23.98 4.70 -2.58
C ASP A 203 23.53 5.67 -3.71
N GLU A 204 22.24 5.70 -4.03
CA GLU A 204 21.65 6.55 -5.07
C GLU A 204 21.41 8.01 -4.63
N LEU A 205 21.18 8.25 -3.34
CA LEU A 205 20.84 9.58 -2.79
C LEU A 205 21.97 10.18 -1.94
N THR A 206 23.19 9.64 -2.00
CA THR A 206 24.33 10.08 -1.16
C THR A 206 24.62 11.57 -1.32
N ASP A 207 24.53 12.10 -2.54
CA ASP A 207 24.79 13.51 -2.88
C ASP A 207 23.70 14.48 -2.36
N LEU A 208 22.57 13.95 -1.89
CA LEU A 208 21.53 14.74 -1.22
C LEU A 208 21.73 14.78 0.31
N ILE A 209 22.53 13.86 0.86
CA ILE A 209 22.75 13.71 2.31
C ILE A 209 24.04 14.41 2.75
N GLU A 210 25.07 14.46 1.90
CA GLU A 210 26.33 15.15 2.19
C GLU A 210 26.33 16.59 1.62
N PRO A 211 26.67 17.61 2.44
CA PRO A 211 26.67 19.03 2.04
C PRO A 211 27.82 19.43 1.12
#